data_AF-A0A535WSH9-F1
#
_entry.id   AF-A0A535WSH9-F1
#
_cell.length_a   1.000
_cell.length_b   1.000
_cell.length_c   1.000
_cell.angle_alpha   90.00
_cell.angle_beta   90.00
_cell.angle_gamma   90.00
#
_symmetry.space_group_name_H-M   'P 1'
#
loop_
_entity.id
_entity.type
_entity.pdbx_description
1 polymer ?
#
loop_
_entity_poly.entity_id
_entity_poly.type
_entity_poly.pdbx_seq_one_letter_code
_entity_poly.pdbx_strand_id
1 'polypeptide(L)'
;MTAADGQLWVGNGGASLSQPAAVAYSSDGGQTWAEGKGLPSNQTVEALAAVADGSKVFAYCYGGDLYASTDGGKNWSLASSALRAA
;
A
#
# COMPACT_ATOMS: atom_id res chain seq x y z
N MET A 1 -1.95 3.57 8.77
CA MET A 1 -1.50 4.99 8.83
C MET A 1 -2.65 5.92 8.43
N THR A 2 -2.55 7.23 8.69
CA THR A 2 -3.65 8.20 8.47
C THR A 2 -3.20 9.39 7.63
N ALA A 3 -4.12 10.01 6.89
CA ALA A 3 -3.96 11.34 6.30
C ALA A 3 -4.88 12.36 7.00
N ALA A 4 -4.66 13.64 6.71
CA ALA A 4 -5.32 14.76 7.39
C ALA A 4 -6.85 14.83 7.18
N ASP A 5 -7.37 14.16 6.15
CA ASP A 5 -8.77 14.12 5.75
C ASP A 5 -9.57 12.95 6.39
N GLY A 6 -8.96 12.20 7.30
CA GLY A 6 -9.59 11.02 7.91
C GLY A 6 -9.44 9.74 7.07
N GLN A 7 -8.68 9.80 5.98
CA GLN A 7 -8.34 8.62 5.18
C GLN A 7 -7.36 7.72 5.95
N LEU A 8 -7.64 6.41 5.93
CA LEU A 8 -6.83 5.39 6.58
C LEU A 8 -6.35 4.34 5.56
N TRP A 9 -5.18 3.76 5.85
CA TRP A 9 -4.63 2.60 5.12
C TRP A 9 -4.06 1.57 6.07
N VAL A 10 -4.30 0.29 5.77
CA VAL A 10 -3.75 -0.86 6.49
C VAL A 10 -3.23 -1.86 5.46
N GLY A 11 -1.97 -2.28 5.62
CA GLY A 11 -1.36 -3.34 4.81
C GLY A 11 -1.49 -4.69 5.51
N ASN A 12 -1.43 -5.78 4.76
CA ASN A 12 -1.49 -7.13 5.32
C ASN A 12 -0.29 -7.50 6.21
N GLY A 13 0.82 -6.78 6.13
CA GLY A 13 2.02 -7.06 6.91
C GLY A 13 2.72 -8.35 6.48
N GLY A 14 3.89 -8.61 7.05
CA GLY A 14 4.65 -9.85 6.86
C GLY A 14 5.83 -9.73 5.91
N ALA A 15 6.57 -10.84 5.80
CA ALA A 15 7.82 -10.96 5.05
C ALA A 15 7.78 -12.24 4.17
N SER A 16 6.73 -12.36 3.36
CA SER A 16 6.46 -13.53 2.51
C SER A 16 6.44 -13.17 1.03
N LEU A 17 7.06 -14.04 0.21
CA LEU A 17 6.99 -14.03 -1.27
C LEU A 17 5.91 -14.99 -1.82
N SER A 18 5.12 -15.64 -0.97
CA SER A 18 4.12 -16.63 -1.37
C SER A 18 2.68 -16.19 -1.13
N GLN A 19 2.49 -14.97 -0.65
CA GLN A 19 1.18 -14.38 -0.38
C GLN A 19 0.98 -13.13 -1.24
N PRO A 20 -0.27 -12.78 -1.60
CA PRO A 20 -0.56 -11.54 -2.30
C PRO A 20 -0.45 -10.34 -1.36
N ALA A 21 0.04 -9.22 -1.89
CA ALA A 21 0.10 -7.96 -1.18
C ALA A 21 -1.31 -7.38 -1.15
N ALA A 22 -1.73 -6.93 0.02
CA ALA A 22 -3.04 -6.32 0.20
C ALA A 22 -2.91 -5.04 1.01
N VAL A 23 -3.63 -4.01 0.56
CA VAL A 23 -3.82 -2.76 1.28
C VAL A 23 -5.30 -2.44 1.27
N ALA A 24 -5.89 -2.35 2.45
CA ALA A 24 -7.23 -1.84 2.64
C ALA A 24 -7.18 -0.33 2.91
N TYR A 25 -8.16 0.40 2.39
CA TYR A 25 -8.32 1.83 2.59
C TYR A 25 -9.72 2.16 3.12
N SER A 26 -9.83 3.26 3.87
CA SER A 26 -11.10 3.78 4.39
C SER A 26 -11.14 5.30 4.27
N SER A 27 -12.26 5.83 3.77
CA SER A 27 -12.51 7.27 3.62
C SER A 27 -13.51 7.83 4.64
N ASP A 28 -13.91 7.02 5.63
CA ASP A 28 -14.95 7.37 6.61
C ASP A 28 -14.46 7.21 8.06
N GLY A 29 -13.15 7.37 8.27
CA GLY A 29 -12.52 7.25 9.59
C GLY A 29 -12.46 5.80 10.10
N GLY A 30 -12.50 4.80 9.21
CA GLY A 30 -12.36 3.39 9.56
C GLY A 30 -13.69 2.67 9.82
N GLN A 31 -14.83 3.25 9.47
CA GLN A 31 -16.14 2.62 9.62
C GLN A 31 -16.36 1.56 8.53
N THR A 32 -15.95 1.86 7.30
CA THR A 32 -15.96 0.92 6.18
C THR A 32 -14.60 0.87 5.49
N TRP A 33 -14.30 -0.27 4.88
CA TRP A 33 -13.01 -0.55 4.26
C TRP A 33 -13.21 -1.13 2.87
N ALA A 34 -12.32 -0.79 1.96
CA ALA A 34 -12.26 -1.35 0.61
C ALA A 34 -10.83 -1.76 0.27
N GLU A 35 -10.69 -2.81 -0.55
CA GLU A 35 -9.39 -3.32 -0.99
C GLU A 35 -8.85 -2.50 -2.16
N GLY A 36 -7.57 -2.12 -2.06
CA GLY A 36 -6.80 -1.54 -3.15
C GLY A 36 -6.48 -2.58 -4.21
N LYS A 37 -6.36 -2.14 -5.47
CA LYS A 37 -6.13 -3.01 -6.63
C LYS A 37 -4.77 -2.75 -7.27
N GLY A 38 -4.20 -3.75 -7.93
CA GLY A 38 -2.94 -3.61 -8.69
C GLY A 38 -1.65 -3.89 -7.91
N LEU A 39 -1.77 -4.40 -6.69
CA LEU A 39 -0.65 -4.90 -5.88
C LEU A 39 -0.19 -6.30 -6.36
N PRO A 40 1.07 -6.69 -6.08
CA PRO A 40 1.65 -7.96 -6.53
C PRO A 40 0.99 -9.17 -5.85
N SER A 41 0.90 -10.29 -6.55
CA SER A 41 0.28 -11.53 -6.03
C SER A 41 1.24 -12.46 -5.28
N ASN A 42 2.53 -12.13 -5.25
CA ASN A 42 3.62 -12.97 -4.75
C ASN A 42 4.56 -12.20 -3.80
N GLN A 43 4.05 -11.20 -3.09
CA GLN A 43 4.79 -10.41 -2.10
C GLN A 43 3.82 -9.92 -1.03
N THR A 44 4.33 -9.53 0.14
CA THR A 44 3.54 -8.95 1.23
C THR A 44 3.89 -7.48 1.42
N VAL A 45 2.99 -6.68 1.98
CA VAL A 45 3.28 -5.27 2.29
C VAL A 45 4.01 -5.18 3.61
N GLU A 46 5.27 -4.76 3.58
CA GLU A 46 6.10 -4.57 4.77
C GLU A 46 5.86 -3.21 5.44
N ALA A 47 5.72 -2.15 4.63
CA ALA A 47 5.57 -0.79 5.13
C ALA A 47 4.66 0.06 4.22
N LEU A 48 3.96 0.98 4.86
CA LEU A 48 3.14 2.00 4.19
C LEU A 48 3.61 3.40 4.61
N ALA A 49 3.66 4.30 3.64
CA ALA A 49 3.89 5.72 3.84
C ALA A 49 2.97 6.55 2.92
N ALA A 50 2.66 7.77 3.30
CA ALA A 50 1.74 8.64 2.57
C ALA A 50 2.15 10.09 2.75
N VAL A 51 1.86 10.90 1.75
CA VAL A 51 1.88 12.35 1.87
C VAL A 51 0.73 12.75 2.80
N ALA A 52 0.93 13.78 3.62
CA ALA A 52 -0.01 14.16 4.68
C ALA A 52 -1.44 14.47 4.18
N ASP A 53 -1.57 14.93 2.93
CA ASP A 53 -2.84 15.22 2.25
C ASP A 53 -3.46 13.99 1.57
N GLY A 54 -2.85 12.81 1.68
CA GLY A 54 -3.33 11.58 1.06
C GLY A 54 -3.20 11.52 -0.47
N SER A 55 -2.63 12.55 -1.11
CA SER A 55 -2.48 12.64 -2.56
C SER A 55 -1.60 11.54 -3.15
N LYS A 56 -0.70 11.00 -2.32
CA LYS A 56 0.18 9.90 -2.71
C LYS A 56 0.43 8.96 -1.55
N VAL A 57 0.33 7.65 -1.83
CA VAL A 57 0.59 6.58 -0.88
C VAL A 57 1.60 5.61 -1.50
N PHE A 58 2.51 5.11 -0.68
CA PHE A 58 3.57 4.19 -1.05
C PHE A 58 3.46 2.91 -0.23
N ALA A 59 3.64 1.78 -0.89
CA ALA A 59 3.70 0.46 -0.29
C ALA A 59 5.04 -0.19 -0.64
N TYR A 60 5.85 -0.42 0.38
CA TYR A 60 7.06 -1.23 0.24
C TYR A 60 6.68 -2.70 0.42
N CYS A 61 6.98 -3.51 -0.59
CA CYS A 61 6.65 -4.92 -0.62
C CYS A 61 7.89 -5.79 -0.35
N TYR A 62 7.70 -6.89 0.36
CA TYR A 62 8.75 -7.85 0.67
C TYR A 62 9.45 -8.33 -0.60
N GLY A 63 10.78 -8.27 -0.58
CA GLY A 63 11.62 -8.53 -1.75
C GLY A 63 12.07 -7.29 -2.49
N GLY A 64 11.56 -6.08 -2.17
CA GLY A 64 12.15 -4.82 -2.62
C GLY A 64 11.40 -4.08 -3.73
N ASP A 65 10.13 -4.42 -4.00
CA ASP A 65 9.31 -3.61 -4.90
C ASP A 65 8.63 -2.48 -4.13
N LEU A 66 8.61 -1.30 -4.74
CA LEU A 66 7.88 -0.13 -4.28
C LEU A 66 6.69 0.11 -5.19
N TYR A 67 5.49 0.08 -4.62
CA TYR A 67 4.25 0.43 -5.29
C TYR A 67 3.78 1.81 -4.83
N ALA A 68 3.10 2.54 -5.71
CA ALA A 68 2.50 3.82 -5.38
C ALA A 68 1.06 3.92 -5.88
N SER A 69 0.27 4.69 -5.14
CA SER A 69 -1.08 5.13 -5.48
C SER A 69 -1.13 6.65 -5.47
N THR A 70 -1.91 7.23 -6.38
CA THR A 70 -2.19 8.68 -6.46
C THR A 70 -3.68 9.00 -6.28
N ASP A 71 -4.46 8.02 -5.88
CA ASP A 71 -5.92 8.09 -5.77
C ASP A 71 -6.42 7.61 -4.40
N GLY A 72 -5.58 7.78 -3.37
CA GLY A 72 -5.91 7.43 -1.99
C GLY A 72 -5.87 5.92 -1.70
N GLY A 73 -5.04 5.15 -2.40
CA GLY A 73 -4.86 3.71 -2.17
C GLY A 73 -5.88 2.82 -2.90
N LYS A 74 -6.65 3.38 -3.84
CA LYS A 74 -7.65 2.64 -4.62
C LYS A 74 -6.97 1.81 -5.71
N ASN A 75 -6.05 2.42 -6.44
CA ASN A 75 -5.25 1.77 -7.48
C ASN A 75 -3.76 1.95 -7.20
N TRP A 76 -3.02 0.86 -7.37
CA TRP A 76 -1.59 0.77 -7.15
C TRP A 76 -0.88 0.41 -8.44
N SER A 77 0.31 0.96 -8.61
CA SER A 77 1.20 0.65 -9.73
C SER A 77 2.64 0.55 -9.25
N LEU A 78 3.44 -0.28 -9.93
CA LEU A 78 4.86 -0.43 -9.63
C LEU A 78 5.55 0.92 -9.87
N ALA A 79 6.12 1.49 -8.81
CA ALA A 79 6.86 2.74 -8.87
C ALA A 79 8.37 2.50 -9.03
N SER A 80 8.90 1.44 -8.41
CA SER A 80 10.31 1.06 -8.53
C SER A 80 10.52 -0.39 -8.11
N SER A 81 11.45 -1.10 -8.75
CA SER A 81 11.99 -2.40 -8.33
C SER A 81 13.48 -2.32 -7.96
N ALA A 82 14.05 -1.12 -7.92
CA ALA A 82 15.48 -0.91 -7.68
C ALA A 82 15.91 -1.20 -6.24
N LEU A 83 14.96 -1.44 -5.32
CA LEU A 83 15.23 -1.80 -3.92
C LEU A 83 15.30 -3.32 -3.73
N ARG A 84 15.08 -4.12 -4.79
CA ARG A 84 15.41 -5.55 -4.78
C ARG A 84 16.91 -5.68 -4.55
N ALA A 85 17.31 -6.28 -3.44
CA ALA A 85 18.70 -6.64 -3.22
C ALA A 85 19.15 -7.57 -4.37
N ALA A 86 20.30 -7.27 -4.98
CA ALA A 86 20.93 -8.08 -6.01
C ALA A 86 21.44 -9.42 -5.44
#